data_AF-A0AAE8IV05-F1
#
_entry.id   AF-A0AAE8IV05-F1
#
_cell.length_a   1.000
_cell.length_b   1.000
_cell.length_c   1.000
_cell.angle_alpha   90.00
_cell.angle_beta   90.00
_cell.angle_gamma   90.00
#
_symmetry.space_group_name_H-M   'P 1'
#
loop_
_entity.id
_entity.type
_entity.pdbx_description
1 polymer ?
#
loop_
_entity_poly.entity_id
_entity_poly.type
_entity_poly.pdbx_seq_one_letter_code
_entity_poly.pdbx_strand_id
1 'polypeptide(L)' 'MPTVPVEPYPDPPMPVPPQPDIPPVKEPEPDRLPDEAPTPNPDENDGPPKVL' A
#
# COMPACT_ATOMS: atom_id res chain seq x y z
N MET A 1 27.53 -50.78 -2.52
CA MET A 1 27.14 -49.48 -3.08
C MET A 1 26.51 -48.67 -1.95
N PRO A 2 27.14 -47.60 -1.45
CA PRO A 2 26.47 -46.74 -0.47
C PRO A 2 25.33 -45.98 -1.17
N THR A 3 24.13 -46.01 -0.59
CA THR A 3 22.96 -45.29 -1.12
C THR A 3 23.02 -43.85 -0.59
N VAL A 4 23.09 -42.86 -1.48
CA VAL A 4 22.96 -41.46 -1.08
C VAL A 4 21.48 -41.19 -0.73
N PRO A 5 21.14 -40.71 0.48
CA PRO A 5 19.78 -40.33 0.80
C PRO A 5 19.36 -39.16 -0.11
N VAL A 6 18.29 -39.35 -0.88
CA VAL A 6 17.70 -38.28 -1.69
C VAL A 6 16.72 -37.54 -0.81
N GLU A 7 16.86 -36.21 -0.74
CA GLU A 7 15.95 -35.37 0.01
C GLU A 7 14.56 -35.42 -0.65
N PRO A 8 13.47 -35.61 0.13
CA PRO A 8 12.14 -35.66 -0.43
C PRO A 8 11.80 -34.33 -1.10
N TYR A 9 11.11 -34.41 -2.23
CA TYR A 9 10.56 -33.21 -2.86
C TYR A 9 9.57 -32.54 -1.91
N PRO A 10 9.55 -31.20 -1.84
CA PRO A 10 8.57 -30.49 -1.04
C PRO A 10 7.16 -30.84 -1.54
N ASP A 11 6.28 -31.13 -0.60
CA ASP A 11 4.87 -31.38 -0.88
C ASP A 11 4.26 -30.15 -1.59
N PRO A 12 3.29 -30.37 -2.49
CA PRO A 12 2.58 -29.27 -3.13
C PRO A 12 1.86 -28.42 -2.07
N PRO A 13 1.72 -27.09 -2.30
CA PRO A 13 0.99 -26.24 -1.38
C PRO A 13 -0.46 -26.74 -1.24
N MET A 14 -0.96 -26.74 0.00
CA MET A 14 -2.35 -27.07 0.27
C MET A 14 -3.29 -26.10 -0.47
N PRO A 15 -4.44 -26.56 -0.96
CA PRO A 15 -5.43 -25.67 -1.57
C PRO A 15 -5.87 -24.60 -0.57
N VAL A 16 -5.92 -23.35 -1.03
CA VAL A 16 -6.52 -22.26 -0.25
C VAL A 16 -8.03 -22.51 -0.19
N PRO A 17 -8.67 -22.46 1.00
CA PRO A 17 -10.11 -22.55 1.09
C PRO A 17 -10.78 -21.43 0.29
N PRO A 18 -12.02 -21.65 -0.21
CA PRO A 18 -12.77 -20.59 -0.87
C PRO A 18 -12.83 -19.35 0.02
N GLN A 19 -12.36 -18.22 -0.51
CA GLN A 19 -12.58 -16.95 0.15
C GLN A 19 -14.07 -16.63 0.06
N PRO A 20 -14.71 -16.14 1.14
CA PRO A 20 -16.04 -15.59 1.02
C PRO A 20 -16.03 -14.45 0.01
N ASP A 21 -17.15 -14.24 -0.67
CA ASP A 21 -17.33 -13.12 -1.58
C ASP A 21 -17.50 -11.84 -0.74
N ILE A 22 -16.38 -11.31 -0.26
CA ILE A 22 -16.35 -10.07 0.52
C ILE A 22 -16.29 -8.92 -0.50
N PRO A 23 -17.26 -8.01 -0.49
CA PRO A 23 -17.17 -6.83 -1.35
C PRO A 23 -15.91 -6.02 -1.00
N PRO A 24 -15.32 -5.32 -1.98
CA PRO A 24 -14.24 -4.38 -1.70
C PRO A 24 -14.63 -3.41 -0.58
N VAL A 25 -13.73 -3.17 0.36
CA VAL A 25 -13.92 -2.12 1.35
C VAL A 25 -13.88 -0.76 0.64
N LYS A 26 -14.81 0.12 1.00
CA LYS A 26 -14.81 1.49 0.45
C LYS A 26 -13.63 2.29 0.98
N GLU A 27 -13.12 3.22 0.18
CA GLU A 27 -12.17 4.22 0.67
C GLU A 27 -12.84 5.08 1.77
N PRO A 28 -12.07 5.52 2.78
CA PRO A 28 -12.55 6.48 3.76
C PRO A 28 -12.84 7.82 3.08
N GLU A 29 -13.79 8.58 3.64
CA GLU A 29 -14.08 9.92 3.15
C GLU A 29 -12.88 10.87 3.40
N PRO A 30 -12.60 11.82 2.48
CA PRO A 30 -11.60 12.86 2.73
C PRO A 30 -11.95 13.70 3.95
N ASP A 31 -10.94 14.07 4.75
CA ASP A 31 -11.12 14.94 5.93
C ASP A 31 -11.43 16.40 5.54
N ARG A 32 -11.19 16.78 4.28
CA ARG A 32 -11.34 18.14 3.76
C ARG A 32 -12.41 18.20 2.69
N LEU A 33 -13.18 19.30 2.72
CA LEU A 33 -14.13 19.61 1.67
C LEU A 33 -13.41 19.95 0.36
N PRO A 34 -14.03 19.71 -0.80
CA PRO A 34 -13.45 20.03 -2.10
C PRO A 34 -13.23 21.53 -2.32
N ASP A 35 -14.03 22.38 -1.68
CA ASP A 35 -13.91 23.83 -1.73
C ASP A 35 -12.88 24.41 -0.75
N GLU A 36 -12.33 23.59 0.16
CA GLU A 36 -11.32 24.03 1.11
C GLU A 36 -9.99 24.26 0.38
N ALA A 37 -9.45 25.47 0.49
CA ALA A 37 -8.13 25.76 -0.06
C ALA A 37 -7.07 24.89 0.62
N PRO A 38 -6.11 24.32 -0.13
CA PRO A 38 -5.03 23.56 0.47
C PRO A 38 -4.20 24.45 1.40
N THR A 39 -3.67 23.85 2.46
CA THR A 39 -2.68 24.49 3.32
C THR A 39 -1.44 24.85 2.47
N PRO A 40 -0.98 26.12 2.47
CA PRO A 40 0.16 26.53 1.67
C PRO A 40 1.43 25.78 2.09
N ASN A 41 2.34 25.58 1.14
CA ASN A 41 3.62 24.95 1.46
C ASN A 41 4.44 25.91 2.34
N PRO A 42 5.18 25.42 3.35
CA PRO A 42 6.00 26.27 4.23
C PRO A 42 6.96 27.16 3.46
N ASP A 43 7.57 26.63 2.40
CA ASP A 43 8.56 27.31 1.56
C ASP A 43 7.96 28.44 0.69
N GLU A 44 6.64 28.47 0.46
CA GLU A 44 6.02 29.51 -0.37
C GLU A 44 6.17 30.91 0.22
N ASN A 45 6.37 31.01 1.53
CA ASN A 45 6.52 32.29 2.24
C ASN A 45 7.95 32.57 2.71
N ASP A 46 8.91 31.67 2.45
CA ASP A 46 10.32 31.79 2.89
C ASP A 46 11.21 32.48 1.83
N GLY A 47 10.59 33.02 0.78
CA GLY A 47 11.29 33.77 -0.26
C GLY A 47 11.67 35.19 0.21
N PRO A 48 12.82 35.73 -0.23
CA PRO A 48 13.11 37.14 0.00
C PRO A 48 12.02 38.02 -0.63
N PRO A 49 11.70 39.17 -0.02
CA PRO A 49 10.70 40.09 -0.56
C PRO A 49 11.09 40.49 -1.99
N LYS A 50 10.16 40.35 -2.93
CA LYS A 50 10.35 40.82 -4.31
C LYS A 50 10.43 42.34 -4.29
N VAL A 51 11.62 42.90 -4.52
CA VAL A 51 11.82 44.33 -4.77
C VAL A 51 11.34 44.66 -6.19
N LEU A 52 10.57 45.74 -6.34
CA LEU A 52 10.01 46.24 -7.62
C LEU A 52 11.02 47.10 -8.37
#